data_AF-A0A938J2G5-F1
#
_entry.id   AF-A0A938J2G5-F1
#
_cell.length_a   1.000
_cell.length_b   1.000
_cell.length_c   1.000
_cell.angle_alpha   90.00
_cell.angle_beta   90.00
_cell.angle_gamma   90.00
#
_symmetry.space_group_name_H-M   'P 1'
#
loop_
_entity.id
_entity.type
_entity.pdbx_description
1 polymer ?
#
loop_
_entity_poly.entity_id
_entity_poly.type
_entity_poly.pdbx_seq_one_letter_code
_entity_poly.pdbx_strand_id
1 'polypeptide(L)'
;MPVLAQFAFASVDDNSLVAFCSSYNYDPAAQHCAFAVQRLDFEDSADTAVIESAVLFLNHLFRTFNLRKVFADIPECNMPAFGVLPDVFEIESTRRDYYWHAGRFWAEVTISTDRDVWQTFAASFYR
;
A
#
# COMPACT_ATOMS: atom_id res chain seq x y z
N MET A 1 6.45 17.27 -1.04
CA MET A 1 5.39 16.28 -0.78
C MET A 1 5.36 16.07 0.73
N PRO A 2 4.35 16.58 1.46
CA PRO A 2 4.28 16.36 2.90
C PRO A 2 4.05 14.87 3.16
N VAL A 3 4.81 14.32 4.10
CA VAL A 3 4.62 12.98 4.65
C VAL A 3 3.55 13.08 5.73
N LEU A 4 2.56 12.18 5.70
CA LEU A 4 1.49 12.14 6.70
C LEU A 4 1.83 11.21 7.87
N ALA A 5 2.34 10.02 7.57
CA ALA A 5 2.78 9.02 8.54
C ALA A 5 3.75 8.04 7.90
N GLN A 6 4.68 7.50 8.70
CA GLN A 6 5.66 6.49 8.33
C GLN A 6 5.87 5.51 9.47
N PHE A 7 5.95 4.21 9.17
CA PHE A 7 6.21 3.17 10.16
C PHE A 7 7.14 2.10 9.58
N ALA A 8 8.02 1.60 10.44
CA ALA A 8 8.70 0.32 10.23
C ALA A 8 7.92 -0.76 10.99
N PHE A 9 7.70 -1.90 10.35
CA PHE A 9 6.99 -3.05 10.90
C PHE A 9 8.01 -4.13 11.24
N ALA A 10 7.83 -4.74 12.41
CA ALA A 10 8.66 -5.82 12.88
C ALA A 10 7.81 -7.07 13.15
N SER A 11 8.39 -8.25 12.92
CA SER A 11 7.81 -9.53 13.28
C SER A 11 7.61 -9.62 14.79
N VAL A 12 6.48 -10.16 15.23
CA VAL A 12 6.22 -10.39 16.66
C VAL A 12 6.99 -11.58 17.22
N ASP A 13 7.45 -12.49 16.35
CA ASP A 13 8.11 -13.72 16.76
C ASP A 13 9.59 -13.50 17.12
N ASP A 14 10.29 -12.67 16.34
CA ASP A 14 11.73 -12.47 16.46
C ASP A 14 12.19 -11.00 16.38
N ASN A 15 11.25 -10.05 16.25
CA ASN A 15 11.51 -8.61 16.17
C ASN A 15 12.34 -8.18 14.95
N SER A 16 12.44 -9.03 13.93
CA SER A 16 13.06 -8.69 12.64
C SER A 16 12.22 -7.69 11.85
N LEU A 17 12.86 -6.80 11.08
CA LEU A 17 12.15 -5.82 10.24
C LEU A 17 11.58 -6.49 8.99
N VAL A 18 10.28 -6.29 8.76
CA VAL A 18 9.53 -6.90 7.65
C VAL A 18 9.29 -5.88 6.54
N ALA A 19 8.77 -4.71 6.89
CA ALA A 19 8.35 -3.70 5.92
C ALA A 19 8.51 -2.28 6.45
N PHE A 20 8.69 -1.33 5.53
CA PHE A 20 8.55 0.09 5.78
C PHE A 20 7.37 0.63 4.97
N CYS A 21 6.41 1.25 5.64
CA CYS A 21 5.28 1.88 4.99
C CYS A 21 5.33 3.40 5.16
N SER A 22 5.00 4.11 4.10
CA SER A 22 5.00 5.57 4.08
C SER A 22 3.76 6.09 3.39
N SER A 23 3.20 7.19 3.93
CA SER A 23 2.15 7.97 3.29
C SER A 23 2.64 9.37 2.97
N TYR A 24 2.30 9.85 1.78
CA TYR A 24 2.82 11.10 1.23
C TYR A 24 1.76 11.76 0.34
N ASN A 25 2.03 12.99 -0.13
CA ASN A 25 1.06 13.77 -0.91
C ASN A 25 -0.28 13.94 -0.20
N TYR A 26 -0.25 14.15 1.11
CA TYR A 26 -1.48 14.42 1.82
C TYR A 26 -2.08 15.76 1.38
N ASP A 27 -3.31 15.69 0.88
CA ASP A 27 -4.16 16.83 0.60
C ASP A 27 -5.31 16.83 1.63
N PRO A 28 -5.31 17.76 2.60
CA PRO A 28 -6.36 17.83 3.60
C PRO A 28 -7.69 18.35 3.03
N ALA A 29 -7.67 19.15 1.97
CA ALA A 29 -8.88 19.69 1.34
C ALA A 29 -9.59 18.63 0.50
N ALA A 30 -8.82 17.85 -0.26
CA ALA A 30 -9.33 16.75 -1.07
C ALA A 30 -9.42 15.42 -0.29
N GLN A 31 -8.92 15.40 0.95
CA GLN A 31 -8.96 14.27 1.89
C GLN A 31 -8.33 13.00 1.34
N HIS A 32 -7.14 13.09 0.76
CA HIS A 32 -6.46 11.91 0.24
C HIS A 32 -4.95 11.96 0.44
N CYS A 33 -4.32 10.80 0.35
CA CYS A 33 -2.86 10.67 0.29
C CYS A 33 -2.47 9.48 -0.59
N ALA A 34 -1.21 9.44 -0.99
CA ALA A 34 -0.61 8.23 -1.54
C ALA A 34 0.02 7.41 -0.41
N PHE A 35 0.20 6.11 -0.62
CA PHE A 35 0.97 5.22 0.24
C PHE A 35 1.94 4.38 -0.60
N ALA A 36 3.03 3.96 0.04
CA ALA A 36 3.99 3.04 -0.50
C ALA A 36 4.42 2.05 0.57
N VAL A 37 4.80 0.85 0.14
CA VAL A 37 5.29 -0.24 0.98
C VAL A 37 6.61 -0.70 0.40
N GLN A 38 7.62 -0.78 1.25
CA GLN A 38 8.90 -1.36 0.90
C GLN A 38 9.16 -2.56 1.79
N ARG A 39 9.34 -3.72 1.15
CA ARG A 39 9.84 -4.92 1.79
C ARG A 39 11.26 -4.69 2.32
N LEU A 40 11.54 -5.17 3.53
CA LEU A 40 12.85 -5.07 4.18
C LEU A 40 13.50 -6.42 4.45
N ASP A 41 12.74 -7.52 4.47
CA ASP A 41 13.29 -8.87 4.53
C ASP A 41 13.69 -9.41 3.14
N PHE A 42 14.62 -10.35 3.14
CA PHE A 42 15.13 -11.02 1.94
C PHE A 42 14.85 -12.53 1.93
N GLU A 43 14.08 -13.04 2.90
CA GLU A 43 13.70 -14.45 2.98
C GLU A 43 12.40 -14.70 2.20
N ASP A 44 12.37 -15.75 1.36
CA ASP A 44 11.28 -16.07 0.42
C ASP A 44 9.91 -16.35 1.08
N SER A 45 9.79 -16.35 2.41
CA SER A 45 8.60 -16.77 3.17
C SER A 45 7.63 -15.64 3.54
N ALA A 46 7.99 -14.36 3.34
CA ALA A 46 7.36 -13.25 4.07
C ALA A 46 6.35 -12.38 3.27
N ASP A 47 5.89 -12.81 2.10
CA ASP A 47 4.92 -12.03 1.30
C ASP A 47 3.65 -11.68 2.11
N THR A 48 3.19 -12.60 2.94
CA THR A 48 2.02 -12.40 3.82
C THR A 48 2.27 -11.31 4.87
N ALA A 49 3.46 -11.26 5.47
CA ALA A 49 3.77 -10.30 6.53
C ALA A 49 3.93 -8.87 5.99
N VAL A 50 4.45 -8.73 4.77
CA VAL A 50 4.49 -7.44 4.05
C VAL A 50 3.08 -6.95 3.73
N ILE A 51 2.20 -7.83 3.26
CA ILE A 51 0.79 -7.52 3.00
C ILE A 51 0.08 -7.12 4.30
N GLU A 52 0.26 -7.88 5.38
CA GLU A 52 -0.32 -7.57 6.68
C GLU A 52 0.13 -6.19 7.19
N SER A 53 1.43 -5.88 7.04
CA SER A 53 1.97 -4.56 7.38
C SER A 53 1.29 -3.43 6.60
N ALA A 54 1.06 -3.64 5.30
CA ALA A 54 0.33 -2.68 4.46
C ALA A 54 -1.13 -2.50 4.94
N VAL A 55 -1.81 -3.59 5.27
CA VAL A 55 -3.20 -3.57 5.78
C VAL A 55 -3.28 -2.84 7.12
N LEU A 56 -2.37 -3.14 8.06
CA LEU A 56 -2.27 -2.44 9.34
C LEU A 56 -2.04 -0.94 9.15
N PHE A 57 -1.13 -0.58 8.23
CA PHE A 57 -0.84 0.82 7.93
C PHE A 57 -2.05 1.56 7.35
N LEU A 58 -2.69 1.00 6.33
CA LEU A 58 -3.89 1.57 5.71
C LEU A 58 -5.04 1.71 6.71
N ASN A 59 -5.26 0.70 7.56
CA ASN A 59 -6.23 0.77 8.63
C ASN A 59 -5.92 1.92 9.61
N HIS A 60 -4.65 2.09 9.99
CA HIS A 60 -4.24 3.23 10.82
C HIS A 60 -4.52 4.57 10.12
N LEU A 61 -4.19 4.69 8.83
CA LEU A 61 -4.41 5.92 8.07
C LEU A 61 -5.90 6.32 8.07
N PHE A 62 -6.79 5.41 7.70
CA PHE A 62 -8.23 5.69 7.67
C PHE A 62 -8.82 5.94 9.06
N ARG A 63 -8.34 5.26 10.11
CA ARG A 63 -8.85 5.45 11.48
C ARG A 63 -8.37 6.74 12.13
N THR A 64 -7.17 7.19 11.81
CA THR A 64 -6.52 8.33 12.49
C THR A 64 -6.74 9.64 11.76
N PHE A 65 -6.73 9.61 10.43
CA PHE A 65 -6.86 10.79 9.59
C PHE A 65 -8.21 10.81 8.89
N ASN A 66 -8.72 12.02 8.62
CA ASN A 66 -9.97 12.22 7.91
C ASN A 66 -9.79 12.07 6.38
N LEU A 67 -9.29 10.91 5.95
CA LEU A 67 -9.08 10.54 4.55
C LEU A 67 -10.35 9.95 3.94
N ARG A 68 -10.72 10.41 2.75
CA ARG A 68 -11.76 9.80 1.91
C ARG A 68 -11.17 8.66 1.06
N LYS A 69 -9.96 8.84 0.55
CA LYS A 69 -9.32 7.93 -0.42
C LYS A 69 -7.81 7.83 -0.19
N VAL A 70 -7.22 6.70 -0.56
CA VAL A 70 -5.76 6.52 -0.62
C VAL A 70 -5.34 5.89 -1.95
N PHE A 71 -4.15 6.25 -2.44
CA PHE A 71 -3.59 5.79 -3.71
C PHE A 71 -2.29 5.04 -3.54
N ALA A 72 -1.97 4.14 -4.46
CA ALA A 72 -0.62 3.59 -4.64
C ALA A 72 -0.25 3.56 -6.12
N ASP A 73 1.00 3.88 -6.42
CA ASP A 73 1.60 3.67 -7.73
C ASP A 73 2.44 2.40 -7.69
N ILE A 74 2.11 1.45 -8.56
CA ILE A 74 2.68 0.11 -8.57
C ILE A 74 3.25 -0.19 -9.95
N PRO A 75 4.54 -0.49 -10.07
CA PRO A 75 5.09 -1.04 -11.30
C PRO A 75 4.35 -2.32 -11.72
N GLU A 76 4.06 -2.49 -13.00
CA GLU A 76 3.34 -3.64 -13.54
C GLU A 76 3.96 -4.99 -13.11
N CYS A 77 5.29 -5.06 -12.98
CA CYS A 77 5.98 -6.24 -12.47
C CYS A 77 5.57 -6.66 -11.06
N ASN A 78 5.10 -5.72 -10.24
CA ASN A 78 4.72 -5.93 -8.85
C ASN A 78 3.21 -6.15 -8.68
N MET A 79 2.41 -5.96 -9.73
CA MET A 79 0.95 -6.14 -9.68
C MET A 79 0.51 -7.52 -9.16
N PRO A 80 1.18 -8.65 -9.46
CA PRO A 80 0.80 -9.95 -8.90
C PRO A 80 0.76 -9.98 -7.37
N ALA A 81 1.63 -9.22 -6.69
CA ALA A 81 1.63 -9.14 -5.21
C ALA A 81 0.36 -8.48 -4.64
N PHE A 82 -0.34 -7.68 -5.46
CA PHE A 82 -1.62 -7.04 -5.09
C PHE A 82 -2.84 -7.87 -5.51
N GLY A 83 -2.63 -9.00 -6.21
CA GLY A 83 -3.70 -9.93 -6.59
C GLY A 83 -4.44 -10.56 -5.40
N VAL A 84 -3.96 -10.35 -4.18
CA VAL A 84 -4.62 -10.76 -2.92
C VAL A 84 -5.72 -9.78 -2.45
N LEU A 85 -5.82 -8.58 -3.03
CA LEU A 85 -6.80 -7.55 -2.65
C LEU A 85 -7.62 -7.00 -3.84
N PRO A 86 -8.12 -7.84 -4.77
CA PRO A 86 -8.72 -7.38 -6.01
C PRO A 86 -10.03 -6.61 -5.81
N ASP A 87 -10.77 -6.91 -4.74
CA ASP A 87 -12.06 -6.25 -4.45
C ASP A 87 -11.91 -5.01 -3.56
N VAL A 88 -10.69 -4.68 -3.14
CA VAL A 88 -10.42 -3.54 -2.24
C VAL A 88 -9.90 -2.34 -3.02
N PHE A 89 -9.20 -2.59 -4.13
CA PHE A 89 -8.55 -1.55 -4.91
C PHE A 89 -9.07 -1.50 -6.34
N GLU A 90 -9.30 -0.27 -6.82
CA GLU A 90 -9.64 0.01 -8.20
C GLU A 90 -8.43 0.57 -8.95
N ILE A 91 -8.26 0.19 -10.22
CA ILE A 91 -7.26 0.80 -11.10
C ILE A 91 -7.79 2.14 -11.59
N GLU A 92 -7.11 3.24 -11.27
CA GLU A 92 -7.47 4.57 -11.74
C GLU A 92 -6.71 4.99 -12.99
N SER A 93 -5.46 4.57 -13.13
CA SER A 93 -4.64 4.94 -14.28
C SER A 93 -3.57 3.90 -14.60
N THR A 94 -3.11 3.92 -15.86
CA THR A 94 -1.96 3.14 -16.30
C THR A 94 -1.07 4.02 -17.16
N ARG A 95 0.15 4.27 -16.68
CA ARG A 95 1.19 5.01 -17.39
C ARG A 95 2.10 4.00 -18.08
N ARG A 96 2.00 3.90 -19.41
CA ARG A 96 2.83 2.99 -20.22
C ARG A 96 4.27 3.48 -20.27
N ASP A 97 5.20 2.54 -20.35
CA ASP A 97 6.64 2.79 -20.50
C ASP A 97 7.23 3.78 -19.48
N TYR A 98 6.74 3.71 -18.23
CA TYR A 98 7.02 4.72 -17.21
C TYR A 98 8.15 4.32 -16.25
N TYR A 99 8.15 3.07 -15.80
CA TYR A 99 9.05 2.59 -14.74
C TYR A 99 10.19 1.76 -15.33
N TRP A 100 11.43 2.25 -15.28
CA TRP A 100 12.61 1.51 -15.76
C TRP A 100 13.17 0.59 -14.67
N HIS A 101 13.11 -0.72 -14.89
CA HIS A 101 13.70 -1.71 -13.97
C HIS A 101 14.10 -2.99 -14.69
N ALA A 102 15.21 -3.60 -14.27
CA ALA A 102 15.76 -4.83 -14.84
C ALA A 102 15.94 -4.78 -16.37
N GLY A 103 16.40 -3.63 -16.89
CA GLY A 103 16.75 -3.48 -18.32
C GLY A 103 15.56 -3.29 -19.26
N ARG A 104 14.35 -3.04 -18.74
CA ARG A 104 13.18 -2.69 -19.55
C ARG A 104 12.29 -1.64 -18.88
N PHE A 105 11.48 -0.96 -19.68
CA PHE A 105 10.38 -0.16 -19.17
C PHE A 105 9.17 -1.05 -18.84
N TRP A 106 8.51 -0.73 -17.74
CA TRP A 106 7.27 -1.31 -17.26
C TRP A 106 6.19 -0.24 -17.20
N ALA A 107 4.93 -0.64 -17.31
CA ALA A 107 3.85 0.26 -16.97
C ALA A 107 3.85 0.56 -15.46
N GLU A 108 3.38 1.75 -15.08
CA GLU A 108 3.05 2.09 -13.69
C GLU A 108 1.54 2.20 -13.56
N VAL A 109 0.96 1.41 -12.66
CA VAL A 109 -0.48 1.32 -12.41
C VAL A 109 -0.79 2.08 -11.14
N THR A 110 -1.65 3.09 -11.24
CA THR A 110 -2.18 3.77 -10.05
C THR A 110 -3.44 3.04 -9.61
N ILE A 111 -3.44 2.54 -8.39
CA ILE A 111 -4.61 1.97 -7.74
C ILE A 111 -5.12 2.88 -6.62
N SER A 112 -6.39 2.77 -6.26
CA SER A 112 -6.96 3.49 -5.13
C SER A 112 -7.98 2.66 -4.36
N THR A 113 -8.19 3.03 -3.09
CA THR A 113 -9.31 2.52 -2.29
C THR A 113 -9.96 3.67 -1.53
N ASP A 114 -11.29 3.66 -1.47
CA ASP A 114 -12.08 4.61 -0.69
C ASP A 114 -12.32 4.08 0.73
N ARG A 115 -12.55 5.00 1.67
CA ARG A 115 -12.78 4.69 3.09
C ARG A 115 -13.85 3.62 3.30
N ASP A 116 -14.98 3.72 2.61
CA ASP A 116 -16.14 2.85 2.83
C ASP A 116 -15.85 1.40 2.38
N VAL A 117 -15.17 1.26 1.24
CA VAL A 117 -14.67 -0.02 0.73
C VAL A 117 -13.66 -0.60 1.72
N TRP A 118 -12.70 0.21 2.16
CA TRP A 118 -11.68 -0.22 3.12
C TRP A 118 -12.28 -0.67 4.45
N GLN A 119 -13.24 0.08 5.00
CA GLN A 119 -13.89 -0.26 6.27
C GLN A 119 -14.67 -1.57 6.19
N THR A 120 -15.30 -1.84 5.04
CA THR A 120 -15.99 -3.11 4.78
C THR A 120 -14.98 -4.26 4.74
N PHE A 121 -13.87 -4.09 4.02
CA PHE A 121 -12.79 -5.08 3.96
C PHE A 121 -12.17 -5.34 5.34
N ALA A 122 -11.76 -4.28 6.06
CA ALA A 122 -11.10 -4.38 7.36
C ALA A 122 -11.98 -5.08 8.41
N ALA A 123 -13.31 -4.88 8.37
CA ALA A 123 -14.24 -5.57 9.25
C ALA A 123 -14.33 -7.10 9.00
N SER A 124 -13.90 -7.56 7.82
CA SER A 124 -13.82 -8.99 7.46
C SER A 124 -12.44 -9.60 7.71
N PHE A 125 -11.37 -8.80 7.58
CA PHE A 125 -9.98 -9.26 7.69
C PHE A 125 -9.57 -9.61 9.13
N TYR A 126 -10.14 -8.96 10.14
CA TYR A 126 -9.83 -9.18 11.56
C TYR A 126 -10.88 -10.05 12.29
N ARG A 127 -11.69 -10.82 11.56
CA ARG A 127 -12.60 -11.83 12.15
C ARG A 127 -11.94 -13.20 12.16
#